data_AF-A0A7C3IFU1-F1
#
_entry.id   AF-A0A7C3IFU1-F1
#
_cell.length_a   1.000
_cell.length_b   1.000
_cell.length_c   1.000
_cell.angle_alpha   90.00
_cell.angle_beta   90.00
_cell.angle_gamma   90.00
#
_symmetry.space_group_name_H-M   'P 1'
#
loop_
_entity.id
_entity.type
_entity.pdbx_description
1 polymer ?
#
loop_
_entity_poly.entity_id
_entity_poly.type
_entity_poly.pdbx_seq_one_letter_code
_entity_poly.pdbx_strand_id
1 'polypeptide(L)'
;MGREPGEVKPRGQPPQEPVFRAFHAPALYVYPINEYLQVNEDMAEPFNALKSVIEGATLPENIPFLPAFNAAQMFHSKEQILEFQNGKGIRFLTQYSQAPYPVNNESLFYTFQGMTNDGAYYVAAVLPVQAAFLPANGNPDTPLPADGVPFDWENFENTQQHFNLVKDKLNAADPQIFTPTLESLDSLIRSIKIK
;
A
#
# COMPACT_ATOMS: atom_id res chain seq x y z
N MET A 1 -22.75 -59.38 24.06
CA MET A 1 -23.11 -58.61 22.85
C MET A 1 -23.02 -57.13 23.21
N GLY A 2 -21.80 -56.58 23.23
CA GLY A 2 -21.57 -55.16 23.49
C GLY A 2 -21.70 -54.39 22.17
N ARG A 3 -22.50 -53.32 22.16
CA ARG A 3 -22.56 -52.38 21.03
C ARG A 3 -21.37 -51.43 21.15
N GLU A 4 -20.55 -51.36 20.12
CA GLU A 4 -19.50 -50.34 20.01
C GLU A 4 -20.12 -48.93 19.92
N PRO A 5 -19.56 -47.92 20.60
CA PRO A 5 -19.93 -46.52 20.38
C PRO A 5 -19.34 -46.04 19.05
N GLY A 6 -20.18 -45.55 18.15
CA GLY A 6 -19.75 -44.98 16.87
C GLY A 6 -18.84 -43.76 17.06
N GLU A 7 -17.69 -43.77 16.39
CA GLU A 7 -16.82 -42.62 16.21
C GLU A 7 -17.59 -41.45 15.58
N VAL A 8 -17.70 -40.35 16.31
CA VAL A 8 -18.14 -39.07 15.77
C VAL A 8 -16.96 -38.48 14.99
N LYS A 9 -17.00 -38.60 13.67
CA LYS A 9 -16.06 -37.93 12.75
C LYS A 9 -16.04 -36.43 13.08
N PRO A 10 -14.87 -35.79 13.30
CA PRO A 10 -14.83 -34.36 13.58
C PRO A 10 -15.45 -33.61 12.39
N ARG A 11 -16.40 -32.72 12.72
CA ARG A 11 -17.08 -31.85 11.76
C ARG A 11 -15.98 -31.03 11.08
N GLY A 12 -15.75 -31.29 9.79
CA GLY A 12 -14.75 -30.57 9.01
C GLY A 12 -14.93 -29.08 9.19
N GLN A 13 -13.85 -28.39 9.55
CA GLN A 13 -13.83 -26.94 9.60
C GLN A 13 -14.27 -26.46 8.22
N PRO A 14 -15.27 -25.56 8.12
CA PRO A 14 -15.68 -25.04 6.83
C PRO A 14 -14.44 -24.47 6.13
N PRO A 15 -14.28 -24.65 4.81
CA PRO A 15 -13.19 -24.00 4.10
C PRO A 15 -13.27 -22.50 4.41
N GLN A 16 -12.21 -21.97 5.01
CA GLN A 16 -12.00 -20.54 5.09
C GLN A 16 -11.83 -20.10 3.64
N GLU A 17 -12.88 -19.52 3.03
CA GLU A 17 -12.68 -18.78 1.79
C GLU A 17 -11.52 -17.81 2.03
N PRO A 18 -10.59 -17.61 1.08
CA PRO A 18 -9.54 -16.63 1.25
C PRO A 18 -10.18 -15.25 1.30
N VAL A 19 -10.53 -14.81 2.51
CA VAL A 19 -10.96 -13.44 2.76
C VAL A 19 -9.76 -12.58 2.38
N PHE A 20 -9.97 -11.67 1.43
CA PHE A 20 -9.02 -10.63 1.13
C PHE A 20 -8.60 -9.96 2.44
N ARG A 21 -7.38 -10.24 2.90
CA ARG A 21 -6.86 -9.76 4.16
C ARG A 21 -5.85 -8.67 3.89
N ALA A 22 -6.11 -7.51 4.47
CA ALA A 22 -5.26 -6.35 4.36
C ALA A 22 -5.11 -5.70 5.73
N PHE A 23 -3.91 -5.20 6.01
CA PHE A 23 -3.57 -4.51 7.24
C PHE A 23 -4.27 -3.16 7.34
N HIS A 24 -4.32 -2.42 6.23
CA HIS A 24 -5.04 -1.15 6.14
C HIS A 24 -6.46 -1.39 5.61
N ALA A 25 -7.46 -0.80 6.25
CA ALA A 25 -8.78 -0.69 5.66
C ALA A 25 -8.73 0.29 4.47
N PRO A 26 -9.44 0.02 3.36
CA PRO A 26 -9.52 0.96 2.24
C PRO A 26 -10.16 2.28 2.70
N ALA A 27 -9.47 3.39 2.46
CA ALA A 27 -9.92 4.71 2.90
C ALA A 27 -9.52 5.82 1.91
N LEU A 28 -10.39 6.82 1.81
CA LEU A 28 -10.11 8.12 1.19
C LEU A 28 -10.12 9.18 2.28
N TYR A 29 -9.10 10.04 2.28
CA TYR A 29 -8.95 11.12 3.23
C TYR A 29 -8.95 12.46 2.50
N VAL A 30 -9.63 13.45 3.07
CA VAL A 30 -9.64 14.82 2.57
C VAL A 30 -9.39 15.74 3.75
N TYR A 31 -8.35 16.56 3.67
CA TYR A 31 -7.96 17.50 4.72
C TYR A 31 -7.98 18.93 4.19
N PRO A 32 -8.70 19.88 4.82
CA PRO A 32 -8.54 21.29 4.51
C PRO A 32 -7.14 21.73 4.97
N ILE A 33 -6.29 22.15 4.01
CA ILE A 33 -4.87 22.40 4.28
C ILE A 33 -4.69 23.53 5.30
N ASN A 34 -5.43 24.64 5.14
CA ASN A 34 -5.33 25.78 6.05
C ASN A 34 -5.70 25.41 7.49
N GLU A 35 -6.76 24.62 7.70
CA GLU A 35 -7.18 24.19 9.04
C GLU A 35 -6.18 23.18 9.63
N TYR A 36 -5.65 22.28 8.80
CA TYR A 36 -4.63 21.34 9.24
C TYR A 36 -3.39 22.06 9.74
N LEU A 37 -2.91 23.07 9.00
CA LEU A 37 -1.73 23.86 9.35
C LEU A 37 -1.92 24.70 10.62
N GLN A 38 -3.14 25.13 10.94
CA GLN A 38 -3.41 25.84 12.20
C GLN A 38 -3.22 24.95 13.43
N VAL A 39 -3.36 23.63 13.28
CA VAL A 39 -3.22 22.66 14.38
C VAL A 39 -1.83 22.03 14.39
N ASN A 40 -1.20 21.90 13.22
CA ASN A 40 0.11 21.30 13.05
C ASN A 40 0.90 22.05 11.97
N GLU A 41 1.58 23.12 12.39
CA GLU A 41 2.37 23.99 11.50
C GLU A 41 3.53 23.24 10.83
N ASP A 42 4.08 22.20 11.47
CA ASP A 42 5.17 21.37 10.95
C ASP A 42 4.78 20.63 9.65
N MET A 43 3.49 20.53 9.34
CA MET A 43 3.01 19.94 8.07
C MET A 43 3.16 20.86 6.86
N ALA A 44 3.57 22.12 7.04
CA ALA A 44 3.84 23.02 5.93
C ALA A 44 4.91 22.48 4.98
N GLU A 45 6.00 21.93 5.53
CA GLU A 45 7.09 21.34 4.76
C GLU A 45 6.65 20.10 3.96
N PRO A 46 6.01 19.07 4.56
CA PRO A 46 5.43 17.96 3.82
C PRO A 46 4.46 18.38 2.69
N PHE A 47 3.61 19.39 2.90
CA PHE A 47 2.71 19.88 1.85
C PHE A 47 3.48 20.56 0.71
N ASN A 48 4.48 21.37 1.02
CA ASN A 48 5.34 22.00 0.01
C ASN A 48 6.19 20.97 -0.75
N ALA A 49 6.69 19.94 -0.05
CA ALA A 49 7.42 18.84 -0.65
C ALA A 49 6.52 18.05 -1.61
N LEU A 50 5.28 17.74 -1.21
CA LEU A 50 4.32 17.08 -2.10
C LEU A 50 4.04 17.96 -3.32
N LYS A 51 3.82 19.27 -3.12
CA LYS A 51 3.60 20.22 -4.22
C LYS A 51 4.75 20.19 -5.23
N SER A 52 5.98 20.16 -4.75
CA SER A 52 7.17 20.07 -5.61
C SER A 52 7.21 18.76 -6.41
N VAL A 53 6.89 17.63 -5.76
CA VAL A 53 6.82 16.31 -6.41
C VAL A 53 5.78 16.29 -7.53
N ILE A 54 4.56 16.80 -7.30
CA ILE A 54 3.48 16.83 -8.30
C ILE A 54 3.72 17.84 -9.43
N GLU A 55 4.71 18.72 -9.28
CA GLU A 55 5.18 19.66 -10.30
C GLU A 55 6.40 19.13 -11.08
N GLY A 56 6.87 17.91 -10.77
CA GLY A 56 7.92 17.23 -11.51
C GLY A 56 9.32 17.35 -10.90
N ALA A 57 9.43 17.73 -9.61
CA ALA A 57 10.69 17.61 -8.89
C ALA A 57 11.14 16.15 -8.80
N THR A 58 12.44 15.95 -8.57
CA THR A 58 13.00 14.63 -8.26
C THR A 58 12.28 14.02 -7.06
N LEU A 59 11.89 12.76 -7.17
CA LEU A 59 11.22 12.06 -6.07
C LEU A 59 12.19 11.92 -4.88
N PRO A 60 11.76 12.31 -3.67
CA PRO A 60 12.53 12.03 -2.46
C PRO A 60 12.51 10.52 -2.16
N GLU A 61 13.42 10.07 -1.29
CA GLU A 61 13.43 8.68 -0.80
C GLU A 61 12.11 8.28 -0.12
N ASN A 62 11.49 9.23 0.60
CA ASN A 62 10.19 9.05 1.22
C ASN A 62 9.23 10.10 0.64
N ILE A 63 8.22 9.65 -0.09
CA ILE A 63 7.18 10.54 -0.62
C ILE A 63 6.31 11.03 0.54
N PRO A 64 6.03 12.35 0.66
CA PRO A 64 5.11 12.88 1.68
C PRO A 64 3.78 12.13 1.68
N PHE A 65 3.32 11.77 2.88
CA PHE A 65 2.22 10.86 3.05
C PHE A 65 1.32 11.28 4.19
N LEU A 66 0.02 11.29 3.94
CA LEU A 66 -1.02 11.36 4.95
C LEU A 66 -2.06 10.24 4.76
N PRO A 67 -2.72 9.80 5.84
CA PRO A 67 -2.46 10.15 7.25
C PRO A 67 -1.09 9.70 7.74
N ALA A 68 -0.54 10.37 8.75
CA ALA A 68 0.75 9.99 9.32
C ALA A 68 0.66 8.60 9.96
N PHE A 69 1.56 7.70 9.55
CA PHE A 69 1.75 6.40 10.16
C PHE A 69 2.98 6.42 11.06
N ASN A 70 2.89 5.85 12.26
CA ASN A 70 4.03 5.69 13.17
C ASN A 70 4.89 4.49 12.73
N ALA A 71 5.33 4.51 11.47
CA ALA A 71 6.09 3.48 10.79
C ALA A 71 6.84 4.14 9.63
N ALA A 72 7.93 3.52 9.17
CA ALA A 72 8.69 4.03 8.03
C ALA A 72 8.09 3.53 6.72
N GLN A 73 8.17 4.35 5.66
CA GLN A 73 7.90 3.94 4.29
C GLN A 73 9.06 3.07 3.82
N MET A 74 8.82 1.79 3.52
CA MET A 74 9.92 0.84 3.22
C MET A 74 10.47 1.01 1.80
N PHE A 75 9.61 1.43 0.87
CA PHE A 75 9.93 1.70 -0.53
C PHE A 75 8.76 2.46 -1.17
N HIS A 76 8.96 2.98 -2.37
CA HIS A 76 7.87 3.35 -3.28
C HIS A 76 8.15 2.72 -4.66
N SER A 77 7.08 2.35 -5.36
CA SER A 77 7.16 1.76 -6.71
C SER A 77 5.95 2.18 -7.54
N LYS A 78 6.04 1.98 -8.85
CA LYS A 78 4.97 2.26 -9.83
C LYS A 78 4.46 3.69 -9.68
N GLU A 79 5.37 4.64 -9.51
CA GLU A 79 5.03 6.04 -9.31
C GLU A 79 4.40 6.61 -10.58
N GLN A 80 3.31 7.35 -10.42
CA GLN A 80 2.69 8.05 -11.53
C GLN A 80 2.00 9.32 -11.04
N ILE A 81 2.18 10.42 -11.76
CA ILE A 81 1.35 11.61 -11.56
C ILE A 81 -0.03 11.34 -12.17
N LEU A 82 -1.07 11.52 -11.35
CA LEU A 82 -2.46 11.43 -11.77
C LEU A 82 -3.19 12.75 -11.53
N GLU A 83 -4.04 13.10 -12.47
CA GLU A 83 -5.00 14.18 -12.34
C GLU A 83 -6.37 13.61 -11.93
N PHE A 84 -7.09 14.33 -11.08
CA PHE A 84 -8.51 14.13 -10.81
C PHE A 84 -9.27 15.39 -11.21
N GLN A 85 -10.62 15.41 -11.08
CA GLN A 85 -11.44 16.43 -11.73
C GLN A 85 -11.09 17.88 -11.37
N ASN A 86 -10.48 18.12 -10.20
CA ASN A 86 -10.07 19.44 -9.76
C ASN A 86 -8.75 19.44 -8.98
N GLY A 87 -7.82 18.57 -9.33
CA GLY A 87 -6.51 18.50 -8.69
C GLY A 87 -5.59 17.48 -9.31
N LYS A 88 -4.43 17.30 -8.70
CA LYS A 88 -3.43 16.32 -9.12
C LYS A 88 -2.64 15.80 -7.93
N GLY A 89 -1.98 14.67 -8.12
CA GLY A 89 -1.19 14.02 -7.10
C GLY A 89 -0.28 12.97 -7.68
N ILE A 90 0.47 12.32 -6.80
CA ILE A 90 1.29 11.15 -7.12
C ILE A 90 0.62 9.91 -6.56
N ARG A 91 0.48 8.86 -7.38
CA ARG A 91 0.14 7.51 -6.92
C ARG A 91 1.36 6.61 -6.94
N PHE A 92 1.43 5.67 -6.01
CA PHE A 92 2.51 4.69 -5.90
C PHE A 92 2.06 3.50 -5.06
N LEU A 93 2.82 2.40 -5.13
CA LEU A 93 2.65 1.23 -4.27
C LEU A 93 3.75 1.23 -3.21
N THR A 94 3.37 0.90 -1.98
CA THR A 94 4.29 0.90 -0.83
C THR A 94 3.84 -0.06 0.26
N GLN A 95 4.71 -0.24 1.24
CA GLN A 95 4.45 -0.89 2.52
C GLN A 95 5.08 -0.03 3.61
N TYR A 96 4.36 0.13 4.73
CA TYR A 96 4.90 0.77 5.93
C TYR A 96 5.25 -0.28 6.97
N SER A 97 6.35 -0.10 7.68
CA SER A 97 6.78 -1.03 8.73
C SER A 97 7.60 -0.36 9.83
N GLN A 98 7.55 -0.94 11.03
CA GLN A 98 8.39 -0.56 12.19
C GLN A 98 9.66 -1.43 12.30
N ALA A 99 9.71 -2.54 11.58
CA ALA A 99 10.84 -3.46 11.59
C ALA A 99 11.08 -4.06 10.19
N PRO A 100 12.26 -4.66 9.95
CA PRO A 100 12.51 -5.44 8.75
C PRO A 100 11.52 -6.60 8.59
N TYR A 101 10.54 -6.43 7.71
CA TYR A 101 9.58 -7.48 7.34
C TYR A 101 9.55 -7.62 5.82
N PRO A 102 9.33 -8.83 5.29
CA PRO A 102 9.19 -9.03 3.85
C PRO A 102 8.01 -8.24 3.30
N VAL A 103 8.12 -7.83 2.04
CA VAL A 103 6.98 -7.26 1.32
C VAL A 103 5.96 -8.35 1.05
N ASN A 104 4.70 -8.09 1.36
CA ASN A 104 3.65 -9.12 1.31
C ASN A 104 2.27 -8.52 0.99
N ASN A 105 1.31 -9.38 0.62
CA ASN A 105 -0.03 -8.98 0.18
C ASN A 105 -0.95 -8.47 1.31
N GLU A 106 -0.64 -8.74 2.59
CA GLU A 106 -1.39 -8.17 3.71
C GLU A 106 -0.99 -6.71 3.96
N SER A 107 0.28 -6.36 3.73
CA SER A 107 0.82 -5.04 4.06
C SER A 107 1.08 -4.14 2.84
N LEU A 108 1.06 -4.65 1.61
CA LEU A 108 1.16 -3.85 0.39
C LEU A 108 -0.14 -3.07 0.15
N PHE A 109 0.01 -1.80 -0.22
CA PHE A 109 -1.12 -0.98 -0.61
C PHE A 109 -0.78 -0.01 -1.73
N TYR A 110 -1.80 0.31 -2.52
CA TYR A 110 -1.86 1.45 -3.40
C TYR A 110 -2.14 2.70 -2.58
N THR A 111 -1.42 3.77 -2.86
CA THR A 111 -1.74 5.07 -2.30
C THR A 111 -1.71 6.15 -3.36
N PHE A 112 -2.54 7.17 -3.15
CA PHE A 112 -2.50 8.43 -3.88
C PHE A 112 -2.33 9.56 -2.86
N GLN A 113 -1.45 10.51 -3.14
CA GLN A 113 -1.18 11.68 -2.31
C GLN A 113 -1.23 12.90 -3.23
N GLY A 114 -2.19 13.80 -3.03
CA GLY A 114 -2.42 14.91 -3.93
C GLY A 114 -3.10 16.10 -3.29
N MET A 115 -3.36 17.12 -4.11
CA MET A 115 -4.05 18.33 -3.69
C MET A 115 -4.97 18.86 -4.78
N THR A 116 -5.99 19.62 -4.38
CA THR A 116 -6.83 20.36 -5.31
C THR A 116 -6.04 21.47 -6.00
N ASN A 117 -6.48 21.88 -7.19
CA ASN A 117 -5.79 22.87 -8.03
C ASN A 117 -5.68 24.25 -7.38
N ASP A 118 -6.61 24.58 -6.49
CA ASP A 118 -6.60 25.80 -5.68
C ASP A 118 -5.71 25.70 -4.42
N GLY A 119 -5.15 24.51 -4.14
CA GLY A 119 -4.34 24.25 -2.96
C GLY A 119 -5.13 24.25 -1.64
N ALA A 120 -6.47 24.21 -1.69
CA ALA A 120 -7.29 24.28 -0.48
C ALA A 120 -7.37 22.95 0.27
N TYR A 121 -7.35 21.83 -0.46
CA TYR A 121 -7.51 20.50 0.11
C TYR A 121 -6.39 19.55 -0.27
N TYR A 122 -5.94 18.78 0.72
CA TYR A 122 -5.13 17.59 0.53
C TYR A 122 -6.04 16.39 0.34
N VAL A 123 -5.74 15.52 -0.61
CA VAL A 123 -6.50 14.31 -0.93
C VAL A 123 -5.56 13.11 -0.86
N ALA A 124 -5.90 12.14 -0.02
CA ALA A 124 -5.19 10.88 0.10
C ALA A 124 -6.08 9.67 -0.17
N ALA A 125 -5.49 8.62 -0.72
CA ALA A 125 -6.09 7.30 -0.78
C ALA A 125 -5.13 6.28 -0.17
N VAL A 126 -5.66 5.33 0.61
CA VAL A 126 -4.95 4.14 1.08
C VAL A 126 -5.84 2.96 0.74
N LEU A 127 -5.44 2.20 -0.28
CA LEU A 127 -6.25 1.13 -0.86
C LEU A 127 -5.41 -0.14 -0.92
N PRO A 128 -5.81 -1.21 -0.24
CA PRO A 128 -5.13 -2.49 -0.35
C PRO A 128 -4.99 -2.97 -1.79
N VAL A 129 -3.84 -3.53 -2.13
CA VAL A 129 -3.57 -4.11 -3.44
C VAL A 129 -2.66 -5.31 -3.30
N GLN A 130 -2.88 -6.32 -4.12
CA GLN A 130 -2.12 -7.57 -4.09
C GLN A 130 -1.43 -7.81 -5.42
N ALA A 131 -0.30 -8.50 -5.37
CA ALA A 131 0.40 -9.04 -6.54
C ALA A 131 0.63 -10.54 -6.35
N ALA A 132 0.32 -11.34 -7.38
CA ALA A 132 0.33 -12.81 -7.28
C ALA A 132 1.70 -13.41 -6.92
N PHE A 133 2.79 -12.70 -7.18
CA PHE A 133 4.14 -13.13 -6.84
C PHE A 133 4.57 -12.79 -5.40
N LEU A 134 3.76 -12.06 -4.63
CA LEU A 134 4.07 -11.75 -3.23
C LEU A 134 3.47 -12.80 -2.28
N PRO A 135 4.16 -13.12 -1.17
CA PRO A 135 3.60 -13.99 -0.14
C PRO A 135 2.34 -13.36 0.45
N ALA A 136 1.44 -14.21 0.96
CA ALA A 136 0.15 -13.76 1.48
C ALA A 136 0.27 -12.81 2.69
N ASN A 137 1.30 -13.02 3.53
CA ASN A 137 1.57 -12.22 4.72
C ASN A 137 3.08 -12.28 5.05
N GLY A 138 3.50 -11.58 6.11
CA GLY A 138 4.89 -11.51 6.54
C GLY A 138 5.35 -12.60 7.52
N ASN A 139 4.75 -13.80 7.52
CA ASN A 139 5.20 -14.91 8.37
C ASN A 139 6.28 -15.76 7.65
N PRO A 140 7.39 -16.16 8.32
CA PRO A 140 8.40 -17.05 7.75
C PRO A 140 7.87 -18.39 7.24
N ASP A 141 6.78 -18.91 7.81
CA ASP A 141 6.18 -20.18 7.41
C ASP A 141 5.22 -20.03 6.20
N THR A 142 4.94 -18.81 5.75
CA THR A 142 4.07 -18.58 4.59
C THR A 142 4.79 -18.99 3.31
N PRO A 143 4.19 -19.89 2.49
CA PRO A 143 4.81 -20.32 1.24
C PRO A 143 5.11 -19.15 0.32
N LEU A 144 6.36 -19.08 -0.15
CA LEU A 144 6.75 -18.12 -1.16
C LEU A 144 6.17 -18.57 -2.52
N PRO A 145 5.48 -17.68 -3.27
CA PRO A 145 5.07 -17.98 -4.65
C PRO A 145 6.27 -18.33 -5.54
N ALA A 146 6.05 -19.11 -6.60
CA ALA A 146 7.15 -19.58 -7.47
C ALA A 146 8.02 -18.45 -8.04
N ASP A 147 7.39 -17.32 -8.38
CA ASP A 147 8.07 -16.12 -8.90
C ASP A 147 8.38 -15.08 -7.81
N GLY A 148 8.23 -15.44 -6.53
CA GLY A 148 8.44 -14.54 -5.39
C GLY A 148 9.90 -14.20 -5.15
N VAL A 149 10.12 -13.11 -4.42
CA VAL A 149 11.46 -12.70 -3.98
C VAL A 149 11.69 -13.27 -2.58
N PRO A 150 12.71 -14.12 -2.37
CA PRO A 150 12.98 -14.67 -1.04
C PRO A 150 13.38 -13.57 -0.05
N PHE A 151 13.06 -13.80 1.21
CA PHE A 151 13.47 -12.95 2.33
C PHE A 151 14.44 -13.71 3.22
N ASP A 152 15.54 -13.06 3.59
CA ASP A 152 16.58 -13.63 4.44
C ASP A 152 16.21 -13.40 5.91
N TRP A 153 15.63 -14.41 6.54
CA TRP A 153 15.21 -14.37 7.94
C TRP A 153 16.38 -14.49 8.92
N GLU A 154 17.57 -14.89 8.44
CA GLU A 154 18.76 -15.09 9.27
C GLU A 154 19.69 -13.86 9.24
N ASN A 155 19.61 -13.04 8.18
CA ASN A 155 20.41 -11.83 8.03
C ASN A 155 19.57 -10.60 7.61
N PHE A 156 19.11 -9.85 8.60
CA PHE A 156 18.34 -8.62 8.40
C PHE A 156 19.15 -7.47 7.77
N GLU A 157 20.47 -7.53 7.69
CA GLU A 157 21.27 -6.53 6.97
C GLU A 157 20.96 -6.55 5.46
N ASN A 158 20.52 -7.69 4.93
CA ASN A 158 20.13 -7.86 3.53
C ASN A 158 18.71 -7.32 3.21
N THR A 159 17.98 -6.80 4.21
CA THR A 159 16.60 -6.34 4.03
C THR A 159 16.46 -5.29 2.93
N GLN A 160 17.40 -4.35 2.84
CA GLN A 160 17.37 -3.32 1.80
C GLN A 160 17.46 -3.91 0.38
N GLN A 161 18.24 -4.99 0.21
CA GLN A 161 18.32 -5.70 -1.05
C GLN A 161 16.99 -6.35 -1.41
N HIS A 162 16.30 -6.96 -0.43
CA HIS A 162 14.96 -7.51 -0.63
C HIS A 162 13.98 -6.42 -1.12
N PHE A 163 13.95 -5.25 -0.46
CA PHE A 163 13.09 -4.14 -0.88
C PHE A 163 13.40 -3.67 -2.29
N ASN A 164 14.68 -3.55 -2.67
CA ASN A 164 15.07 -3.16 -4.02
C ASN A 164 14.61 -4.17 -5.07
N LEU A 165 14.82 -5.47 -4.83
CA LEU A 165 14.39 -6.53 -5.76
C LEU A 165 12.87 -6.58 -5.92
N VAL A 166 12.12 -6.45 -4.82
CA VAL A 166 10.66 -6.40 -4.89
C VAL A 166 10.19 -5.14 -5.60
N LYS A 167 10.79 -3.97 -5.32
CA LYS A 167 10.51 -2.70 -6.00
C LYS A 167 10.69 -2.84 -7.51
N ASP A 168 11.81 -3.40 -7.95
CA ASP A 168 12.11 -3.58 -9.38
C ASP A 168 11.10 -4.53 -10.03
N LYS A 169 10.74 -5.62 -9.35
CA LYS A 169 9.73 -6.56 -9.84
C LYS A 169 8.34 -5.93 -9.93
N LEU A 170 7.94 -5.17 -8.90
CA LEU A 170 6.70 -4.39 -8.91
C LEU A 170 6.68 -3.44 -10.10
N ASN A 171 7.76 -2.67 -10.32
CA ASN A 171 7.93 -1.73 -11.43
C ASN A 171 7.84 -2.38 -12.82
N ALA A 172 8.36 -3.60 -12.97
CA ALA A 172 8.32 -4.35 -14.22
C ALA A 172 6.97 -5.05 -14.48
N ALA A 173 6.16 -5.28 -13.44
CA ALA A 173 4.91 -6.03 -13.54
C ALA A 173 3.85 -5.32 -14.41
N ASP A 174 3.06 -6.08 -15.15
CA ASP A 174 1.92 -5.55 -15.89
C ASP A 174 0.86 -4.99 -14.91
N PRO A 175 0.37 -3.74 -15.06
CA PRO A 175 -0.67 -3.16 -14.21
C PRO A 175 -1.95 -4.00 -14.04
N GLN A 176 -2.24 -4.93 -14.95
CA GLN A 176 -3.40 -5.82 -14.91
C GLN A 176 -3.22 -7.03 -13.98
N ILE A 177 -2.00 -7.34 -13.53
CA ILE A 177 -1.75 -8.48 -12.63
C ILE A 177 -2.07 -8.17 -11.16
N PHE A 178 -2.30 -6.90 -10.86
CA PHE A 178 -2.65 -6.45 -9.51
C PHE A 178 -4.12 -6.72 -9.22
N THR A 179 -4.43 -7.02 -7.97
CA THR A 179 -5.82 -7.21 -7.50
C THR A 179 -6.12 -6.28 -6.33
N PRO A 180 -7.00 -5.28 -6.49
CA PRO A 180 -7.61 -4.81 -7.75
C PRO A 180 -6.59 -4.32 -8.78
N THR A 181 -6.99 -4.23 -10.06
CA THR A 181 -6.08 -3.74 -11.11
C THR A 181 -5.72 -2.27 -10.88
N LEU A 182 -4.50 -1.87 -11.24
CA LEU A 182 -4.09 -0.47 -11.06
C LEU A 182 -4.96 0.48 -11.87
N GLU A 183 -5.43 0.07 -13.05
CA GLU A 183 -6.34 0.87 -13.87
C GLU A 183 -7.68 1.15 -13.18
N SER A 184 -8.21 0.17 -12.44
CA SER A 184 -9.46 0.36 -11.67
C SER A 184 -9.26 1.36 -10.52
N LEU A 185 -8.11 1.26 -9.83
CA LEU A 185 -7.76 2.17 -8.73
C LEU A 185 -7.48 3.59 -9.26
N ASP A 186 -6.74 3.71 -10.35
CA ASP A 186 -6.49 4.98 -11.04
C ASP A 186 -7.81 5.64 -11.50
N SER A 187 -8.76 4.84 -12.00
CA SER A 187 -10.08 5.34 -12.42
C SER A 187 -10.89 5.88 -11.25
N LEU A 188 -10.84 5.22 -10.08
CA LEU A 188 -11.41 5.74 -8.85
C LEU A 188 -10.80 7.11 -8.51
N ILE A 189 -9.47 7.24 -8.52
CA ILE A 189 -8.81 8.52 -8.22
C ILE A 189 -9.22 9.61 -9.22
N ARG A 190 -9.18 9.32 -10.53
CA ARG A 190 -9.57 10.28 -11.58
C ARG A 190 -11.01 10.78 -11.43
N SER A 191 -11.89 9.95 -10.86
CA SER A 191 -13.29 10.30 -10.64
C SER A 191 -13.52 11.29 -9.49
N ILE A 192 -12.54 11.49 -8.60
CA ILE A 192 -12.67 12.36 -7.42
C ILE A 192 -12.94 13.80 -7.84
N LYS A 193 -13.87 14.44 -7.14
CA LYS A 193 -14.14 15.87 -7.19
C LYS A 193 -14.39 16.39 -5.79
N ILE A 194 -13.55 17.31 -5.32
CA ILE A 194 -13.73 18.00 -4.04
C ILE A 194 -14.49 19.31 -4.31
N LYS A 195 -15.47 19.63 -3.46
CA LYS A 195 -16.31 20.83 -3.59
C LYS A 195 -16.12 21.75 -2.40
#